data_AF-A0A6C0LFK9-F1
#
_entry.id   AF-A0A6C0LFK9-F1
#
_cell.length_a   1.000
_cell.length_b   1.000
_cell.length_c   1.000
_cell.angle_alpha   90.00
_cell.angle_beta   90.00
_cell.angle_gamma   90.00
#
_symmetry.space_group_name_H-M   'P 1'
#
loop_
_entity.id
_entity.type
_entity.pdbx_description
1 polymer ?
#
loop_
_entity_poly.entity_id
_entity_poly.type
_entity_poly.pdbx_seq_one_letter_code
_entity_poly.pdbx_strand_id
1 'polypeptide(L)'
;MAVTMEELRRYRFLNLTLIDLVPTVIVALILHSYIWVYPLELSSDEQSERTFVQYTASLVIIVITFLGLGIIIHRMSGIRSGFSAHLGLNGIPNKK
;
A
#
# COMPACT_ATOMS: atom_id res chain seq x y z
N MET A 1 22.48 -2.84 20.00
CA MET A 1 22.28 -4.07 19.19
C MET A 1 21.66 -3.64 17.88
N ALA A 2 22.35 -3.84 16.75
CA ALA A 2 21.78 -3.55 15.44
C ALA A 2 20.77 -4.64 15.10
N VAL A 3 19.53 -4.25 14.79
CA VAL A 3 18.49 -5.19 14.33
C VAL A 3 18.92 -5.74 12.97
N THR A 4 18.98 -7.06 12.84
CA THR A 4 19.37 -7.72 11.58
C THR A 4 18.22 -7.69 10.57
N MET A 5 18.52 -7.69 9.26
CA MET A 5 17.49 -7.73 8.21
C MET A 5 16.62 -8.99 8.29
N GLU A 6 17.15 -10.09 8.83
CA GLU A 6 16.39 -11.32 9.11
C GLU A 6 15.36 -11.13 10.24
N GLU A 7 15.70 -10.41 11.31
CA GLU A 7 14.75 -10.10 12.38
C GLU A 7 13.63 -9.16 11.92
N LEU A 8 13.94 -8.17 11.08
CA LEU A 8 12.93 -7.30 10.47
C LEU A 8 11.97 -8.05 9.53
N ARG A 9 12.44 -9.12 8.87
CA ARG A 9 11.60 -10.01 8.06
C ARG A 9 10.70 -10.94 8.87
N ARG A 10 11.00 -11.14 10.17
CA ARG A 10 10.20 -11.97 11.08
C ARG A 10 8.84 -11.34 11.37
N TYR A 11 8.78 -10.02 11.45
CA TYR A 11 7.52 -9.30 11.67
C TYR A 11 6.78 -9.15 10.34
N ARG A 12 5.75 -9.98 10.17
CA ARG A 12 4.89 -9.99 8.98
C ARG A 12 3.46 -9.76 9.42
N PHE A 13 2.79 -8.82 8.77
CA PHE A 13 1.35 -8.61 8.90
C PHE A 13 0.73 -8.91 7.54
N LEU A 14 -0.27 -9.80 7.49
CA LEU A 14 -0.84 -10.30 6.21
C LEU A 14 0.22 -10.87 5.24
N ASN A 15 1.27 -11.51 5.77
CA ASN A 15 2.41 -12.02 4.98
C ASN A 15 3.22 -10.97 4.19
N LEU A 16 2.90 -9.68 4.35
CA LEU A 16 3.76 -8.55 3.96
C LEU A 16 4.85 -8.38 5.01
N THR A 17 6.08 -8.23 4.56
CA THR A 17 7.16 -7.66 5.37
C THR A 17 6.72 -6.28 5.82
N LEU A 18 6.77 -5.99 7.13
CA LEU A 18 6.40 -4.66 7.65
C LEU A 18 7.19 -3.53 6.97
N ILE A 19 8.40 -3.83 6.50
CA ILE A 19 9.25 -2.93 5.72
C ILE A 19 8.57 -2.44 4.43
N ASP A 20 7.74 -3.26 3.77
CA ASP A 20 7.06 -2.85 2.54
C ASP A 20 5.69 -2.25 2.85
N LEU A 21 4.97 -2.85 3.81
CA LEU A 21 3.62 -2.41 4.18
C LEU A 21 3.62 -1.01 4.80
N VAL A 22 4.54 -0.72 5.71
CA VAL A 22 4.56 0.55 6.44
C VAL A 22 4.78 1.74 5.50
N PRO A 23 5.80 1.75 4.61
CA PRO A 23 5.96 2.82 3.64
C PRO A 23 4.80 2.94 2.67
N THR A 24 4.23 1.83 2.17
CA THR A 24 3.07 1.87 1.28
C THR A 24 1.87 2.53 1.96
N VAL A 25 1.59 2.17 3.21
CA VAL A 25 0.49 2.77 3.99
C VAL A 25 0.76 4.25 4.29
N ILE A 26 2.00 4.62 4.66
CA ILE A 26 2.37 6.02 4.90
C ILE A 26 2.17 6.85 3.63
N VAL A 27 2.63 6.37 2.48
CA VAL A 27 2.46 7.09 1.20
C VAL A 27 0.98 7.21 0.84
N ALA A 28 0.20 6.14 1.00
CA ALA A 28 -1.24 6.16 0.74
C ALA A 28 -1.96 7.17 1.65
N LEU A 29 -1.60 7.25 2.94
CA LEU A 29 -2.17 8.21 3.89
C LEU A 29 -1.83 9.66 3.54
N ILE A 30 -0.58 9.93 3.15
CA ILE A 30 -0.14 11.27 2.74
C ILE A 30 -0.92 11.71 1.49
N LEU A 31 -0.97 10.86 0.46
CA LEU A 31 -1.68 11.18 -0.78
C LEU A 31 -3.18 11.33 -0.56
N HIS A 32 -3.80 10.43 0.22
CA HIS A 32 -5.21 10.55 0.55
C HIS A 32 -5.52 11.85 1.27
N SER A 33 -4.75 12.19 2.30
CA SER A 33 -4.92 13.43 3.06
C SER A 33 -4.76 14.65 2.17
N TYR A 34 -3.75 14.66 1.29
CA TYR A 34 -3.53 15.75 0.34
C TYR A 34 -4.73 15.94 -0.60
N ILE A 35 -5.20 14.87 -1.26
CA ILE A 35 -6.31 14.94 -2.21
C ILE A 35 -7.64 15.22 -1.50
N TRP A 36 -7.79 14.78 -0.25
CA TRP A 36 -8.96 15.08 0.57
C TRP A 36 -9.01 16.57 0.93
N VAL A 37 -7.88 17.19 1.27
CA VAL A 37 -7.83 18.63 1.62
C VAL A 37 -7.86 19.53 0.39
N TYR A 38 -7.20 19.13 -0.70
CA TYR A 38 -7.07 19.89 -1.94
C TYR A 38 -7.67 19.12 -3.12
N PRO A 39 -9.00 18.97 -3.19
CA PRO A 39 -9.64 18.27 -4.29
C PRO A 39 -9.48 19.05 -5.61
N LEU A 40 -9.26 18.33 -6.72
CA LEU A 40 -9.00 18.94 -8.03
C LEU A 40 -10.27 19.46 -8.72
N GLU A 41 -11.42 18.82 -8.47
CA GLU A 41 -12.66 19.03 -9.26
C GLU A 41 -13.91 19.27 -8.40
N LEU A 42 -13.76 19.53 -7.10
CA LEU A 42 -14.89 19.82 -6.20
C LEU A 42 -15.02 21.32 -5.96
N SER A 43 -16.24 21.83 -6.03
CA SER A 43 -16.58 23.17 -5.55
C SER A 43 -16.49 23.25 -4.01
N SER A 44 -16.47 24.47 -3.47
CA SER A 44 -16.46 24.69 -2.00
C SER A 44 -17.64 24.05 -1.30
N ASP A 45 -18.81 24.09 -1.94
CA ASP A 45 -20.07 23.63 -1.37
C ASP A 45 -20.06 22.09 -1.31
N GLU A 46 -19.69 21.43 -2.41
CA GLU A 46 -19.54 19.97 -2.45
C GLU A 46 -18.44 19.47 -1.50
N GLN A 47 -17.36 20.24 -1.32
CA GLN A 47 -16.33 19.90 -0.35
C GLN A 47 -16.84 19.93 1.09
N SER A 48 -17.73 20.87 1.41
CA SER A 48 -18.32 21.01 2.75
C SER A 48 -19.31 19.90 3.09
N GLU A 49 -19.94 19.29 2.08
CA GLU A 49 -20.89 18.19 2.25
C GLU A 49 -20.22 16.81 2.45
N ARG A 50 -18.89 16.75 2.34
CA ARG A 50 -18.17 15.49 2.47
C ARG A 50 -18.27 14.90 3.86
N THR A 51 -18.68 13.64 3.91
CA THR A 51 -18.91 12.90 5.15
C THR A 51 -17.70 12.09 5.59
N PHE A 52 -17.67 11.75 6.89
CA PHE A 52 -16.69 10.81 7.43
C PHE A 52 -16.74 9.43 6.75
N VAL A 53 -17.93 8.96 6.36
CA VAL A 53 -18.08 7.67 5.67
C VAL A 53 -17.38 7.70 4.31
N GLN A 54 -17.52 8.79 3.55
CA GLN A 54 -16.80 8.98 2.28
C GLN A 54 -15.29 9.07 2.50
N TYR A 55 -14.84 9.70 3.59
CA TYR A 55 -13.43 9.72 3.97
C TYR A 55 -12.89 8.30 4.19
N THR A 56 -13.56 7.51 5.03
CA THR A 56 -13.13 6.15 5.34
C THR A 56 -13.19 5.23 4.12
N ALA A 57 -14.27 5.30 3.33
CA ALA A 57 -14.41 4.47 2.12
C ALA A 57 -13.30 4.77 1.10
N SER A 58 -13.04 6.05 0.82
CA SER A 58 -11.97 6.44 -0.10
C SER A 58 -10.57 6.08 0.42
N LEU A 59 -10.35 6.15 1.74
CA LEU A 59 -9.10 5.72 2.38
C LEU A 59 -8.88 4.20 2.23
N VAL A 60 -9.93 3.38 2.37
CA VAL A 60 -9.81 1.94 2.15
C VAL A 60 -9.47 1.64 0.68
N ILE A 61 -10.14 2.31 -0.26
CA ILE A 61 -9.90 2.12 -1.70
C ILE A 61 -8.47 2.49 -2.08
N ILE A 62 -7.96 3.63 -1.62
CA ILE A 62 -6.59 4.06 -1.95
C ILE A 62 -5.55 3.12 -1.34
N VAL A 63 -5.73 2.63 -0.10
CA VAL A 63 -4.82 1.65 0.51
C VAL A 63 -4.79 0.34 -0.31
N ILE A 64 -5.95 -0.21 -0.68
CA ILE A 64 -6.02 -1.42 -1.52
C ILE A 64 -5.34 -1.21 -2.87
N THR A 65 -5.56 -0.04 -3.48
CA THR A 65 -4.96 0.33 -4.78
C THR A 65 -3.44 0.37 -4.69
N PHE A 66 -2.89 1.00 -3.64
CA PHE A 66 -1.46 1.09 -3.42
C PHE A 66 -0.81 -0.26 -3.09
N LEU A 67 -1.51 -1.13 -2.34
CA LEU A 67 -1.06 -2.51 -2.13
C LEU A 67 -1.01 -3.28 -3.46
N GLY A 68 -2.03 -3.11 -4.31
CA GLY A 68 -2.07 -3.66 -5.67
C GLY A 68 -0.90 -3.19 -6.54
N LEU A 69 -0.66 -1.88 -6.57
CA LEU A 69 0.46 -1.28 -7.29
C LEU A 69 1.81 -1.76 -6.77
N GLY A 70 1.96 -1.87 -5.45
CA GLY A 70 3.17 -2.41 -4.82
C GLY A 70 3.48 -3.83 -5.30
N ILE A 71 2.47 -4.70 -5.45
CA ILE A 71 2.63 -6.04 -6.03
C ILE A 71 3.11 -5.97 -7.49
N ILE A 72 2.48 -5.12 -8.30
CA ILE A 72 2.82 -4.97 -9.72
C ILE A 72 4.26 -4.49 -9.86
N ILE A 73 4.66 -3.47 -9.10
CA ILE A 73 6.02 -2.92 -9.10
C ILE A 73 7.03 -3.99 -8.66
N HIS A 74 6.75 -4.73 -7.59
CA HIS A 74 7.60 -5.84 -7.17
C HIS A 74 7.80 -6.86 -8.29
N ARG A 75 6.72 -7.25 -8.97
CA ARG A 75 6.78 -8.19 -10.11
C ARG A 75 7.61 -7.64 -11.27
N MET A 76 7.40 -6.38 -11.65
CA MET A 76 8.15 -5.74 -12.74
C MET A 76 9.65 -5.60 -12.42
N SER A 77 9.97 -5.30 -11.17
CA SER A 77 11.36 -5.12 -10.70
C SER A 77 12.05 -6.45 -10.35
N GLY A 78 11.41 -7.61 -10.57
CA GLY A 78 11.95 -8.92 -10.20
C GLY A 78 12.12 -9.12 -8.68
N ILE A 79 11.52 -8.26 -7.86
CA ILE A 79 11.57 -8.31 -6.40
C ILE A 79 10.52 -9.31 -5.92
N ARG A 80 10.96 -10.36 -5.21
CA ARG A 80 10.06 -11.35 -4.62
C ARG A 80 9.48 -10.81 -3.32
N SER A 81 8.28 -10.27 -3.38
CA SER A 81 7.52 -9.86 -2.19
C SER A 81 6.75 -11.04 -1.61
N GLY A 82 6.72 -11.16 -0.27
CA GLY A 82 5.96 -12.22 0.41
C GLY A 82 4.45 -12.16 0.14
N PHE A 83 3.92 -10.98 -0.17
CA PHE A 83 2.51 -10.74 -0.50
C PHE A 83 2.17 -11.13 -1.94
N SER A 84 3.03 -10.73 -2.87
CA SER A 84 2.97 -11.21 -4.26
C SER A 84 3.10 -12.74 -4.34
N ALA A 85 3.90 -13.36 -3.46
CA ALA A 85 3.98 -14.82 -3.34
C ALA A 85 2.63 -15.45 -2.96
N HIS A 86 1.94 -14.84 -1.99
CA HIS A 86 0.68 -15.37 -1.46
C HIS A 86 -0.47 -15.24 -2.46
N LEU A 87 -0.44 -14.21 -3.30
CA LEU A 87 -1.38 -14.02 -4.40
C LEU A 87 -1.04 -14.86 -5.64
N GLY A 88 0.02 -15.68 -5.60
CA GLY A 88 0.46 -16.50 -6.73
C GLY A 88 1.15 -15.71 -7.85
N LEU A 89 1.57 -14.47 -7.59
CA LEU A 89 2.08 -13.52 -8.58
C LEU A 89 3.61 -13.44 -8.65
N ASN A 90 4.34 -14.08 -7.73
CA ASN A 90 5.81 -14.14 -7.75
C ASN A 90 6.40 -15.03 -8.85
N GLY A 91 5.56 -15.74 -9.61
CA GLY A 91 6.00 -16.76 -10.56
C GLY A 91 6.65 -17.97 -9.85
N ILE A 92 6.64 -19.11 -10.52
CA ILE A 92 7.37 -20.30 -10.08
C ILE A 92 8.86 -19.92 -10.05
N PRO A 93 9.61 -20.24 -8.98
CA PRO A 93 11.05 -19.95 -8.95
C PRO A 93 11.68 -20.56 -10.20
N ASN A 94 12.32 -19.73 -11.01
CA ASN A 94 13.12 -20.20 -12.13
C ASN A 94 14.20 -21.11 -11.53
N LYS A 95 14.01 -22.43 -11.65
CA LYS A 95 15.04 -23.43 -11.37
C LYS A 95 16.08 -23.28 -12.47
N LYS A 96 17.01 -22.34 -12.29
CA LYS A 96 18.31 -22.38 -12.94
C LYS A 96 19.36 -22.52 -11.85
#